data_AF-A0A183ND15-F1
#
_entry.id   AF-A0A183ND15-F1
#
_cell.length_a   1.000
_cell.length_b   1.000
_cell.length_c   1.000
_cell.angle_alpha   90.00
_cell.angle_beta   90.00
_cell.angle_gamma   90.00
#
_symmetry.space_group_name_H-M   'P 1'
#
loop_
_entity.id
_entity.type
_entity.pdbx_description
1 polymer ?
#
loop_
_entity_poly.entity_id
_entity_poly.type
_entity_poly.pdbx_seq_one_letter_code
_entity_poly.pdbx_strand_id
1 'polypeptide(L)'
;METAFSKTVDEVLNHFDSDPETGLSDDQVKKQTAKFGPNELPAEESKAIWQLVLEQFDDLLVKILLLAAIISFVLALFEENEESISAFVEPLVILLILVANAVIGVWQVSSYFVSYFAV
;
A
#
# COMPACT_ATOMS: atom_id res chain seq x y z
N MET A 1 29.75 -9.65 -0.36
CA MET A 1 30.59 -9.87 0.83
C MET A 1 29.98 -9.12 2.00
N GLU A 2 29.31 -9.81 2.93
CA GLU A 2 28.51 -9.15 3.99
C GLU A 2 29.37 -8.51 5.09
N THR A 3 30.54 -9.07 5.38
CA THR A 3 31.46 -8.58 6.43
C THR A 3 32.61 -7.72 5.88
N ALA A 4 32.34 -6.93 4.83
CA ALA A 4 33.37 -6.12 4.18
C ALA A 4 34.08 -5.15 5.14
N PHE A 5 33.35 -4.63 6.14
CA PHE A 5 33.85 -3.67 7.13
C PHE A 5 34.94 -4.23 8.06
N SER A 6 35.09 -5.56 8.16
CA SER A 6 36.06 -6.21 9.04
C SER A 6 37.25 -6.83 8.29
N LYS A 7 37.41 -6.51 7.00
CA LYS A 7 38.47 -7.06 6.14
C LYS A 7 39.43 -5.98 5.68
N THR A 8 40.65 -6.38 5.30
CA THR A 8 41.61 -5.46 4.71
C THR A 8 41.24 -5.11 3.27
N VAL A 9 41.78 -4.01 2.76
CA VAL A 9 41.53 -3.57 1.37
C VAL A 9 41.96 -4.65 0.37
N ASP A 10 43.12 -5.27 0.58
CA ASP A 10 43.63 -6.34 -0.29
C ASP A 10 42.71 -7.57 -0.30
N GLU A 11 42.15 -7.95 0.85
CA GLU A 11 41.18 -9.05 0.94
C GLU A 11 39.89 -8.75 0.19
N VAL A 12 39.42 -7.49 0.22
CA VAL A 12 38.24 -7.03 -0.51
C VAL A 12 38.50 -7.05 -2.03
N LEU A 13 39.63 -6.49 -2.46
CA LEU A 13 40.03 -6.45 -3.87
C LEU A 13 40.18 -7.86 -4.45
N ASN A 14 40.85 -8.76 -3.71
CA ASN A 14 41.00 -10.16 -4.11
C ASN A 14 39.67 -10.92 -4.12
N HIS A 15 38.73 -10.59 -3.24
CA HIS A 15 37.41 -11.23 -3.21
C HIS A 15 36.56 -10.89 -4.44
N PHE A 16 36.66 -9.64 -4.92
CA PHE A 16 35.91 -9.17 -6.09
C PHE A 16 36.70 -9.23 -7.40
N ASP A 17 37.98 -9.61 -7.35
CA ASP A 17 38.90 -9.65 -8.49
C ASP A 17 38.93 -8.30 -9.24
N SER A 18 38.96 -7.21 -8.45
CA SER A 18 38.90 -5.84 -8.95
C SER A 18 40.26 -5.18 -8.86
N ASP A 19 40.64 -4.47 -9.91
CA ASP A 19 41.82 -3.61 -9.92
C ASP A 19 41.51 -2.27 -9.25
N PRO A 20 42.38 -1.73 -8.38
CA PRO A 20 42.15 -0.45 -7.72
C PRO A 20 42.29 0.78 -8.63
N GLU A 21 43.05 0.69 -9.71
CA GLU A 21 43.29 1.78 -10.67
C GLU A 21 42.30 1.74 -11.84
N THR A 22 41.98 0.54 -12.34
CA THR A 22 41.13 0.37 -13.53
C THR A 22 39.72 -0.15 -13.24
N GLY A 23 39.47 -0.66 -12.03
CA GLY A 23 38.18 -1.23 -11.65
C GLY A 23 37.89 -2.59 -12.30
N LEU A 24 36.61 -2.90 -12.45
CA LEU A 24 36.13 -4.13 -13.10
C LEU A 24 36.07 -3.96 -14.62
N SER A 25 36.39 -5.03 -15.34
CA SER A 25 36.18 -5.12 -16.79
C SER A 25 34.69 -5.26 -17.16
N ASP A 26 34.32 -4.88 -18.39
CA ASP A 26 32.94 -5.01 -18.88
C ASP A 26 32.38 -6.43 -18.78
N ASP A 27 33.23 -7.45 -18.97
CA ASP A 27 32.83 -8.85 -18.85
C ASP A 27 32.59 -9.25 -17.39
N GLN A 28 33.39 -8.73 -16.46
CA GLN A 28 33.15 -8.91 -15.02
C GLN A 28 31.86 -8.20 -14.60
N VAL A 29 31.61 -6.98 -15.07
CA VAL A 29 30.37 -6.25 -14.80
C VAL A 29 29.16 -7.08 -15.26
N LYS A 30 29.15 -7.56 -16.52
CA LYS A 30 28.06 -8.41 -17.03
C LYS A 30 27.85 -9.67 -16.20
N LYS A 31 28.93 -10.36 -15.80
CA LYS A 31 28.86 -11.56 -14.95
C LYS A 31 28.31 -11.24 -13.56
N GLN A 32 28.73 -10.13 -12.95
CA GLN A 32 28.28 -9.73 -11.62
C GLN A 32 26.83 -9.26 -11.65
N THR A 33 26.40 -8.48 -12.66
CA THR A 33 25.00 -8.10 -12.84
C THR A 33 24.10 -9.31 -13.06
N ALA A 34 24.55 -10.33 -13.80
CA ALA A 34 23.80 -11.57 -13.96
C ALA A 34 23.69 -12.39 -12.65
N LYS A 35 24.66 -12.26 -11.75
CA LYS A 35 24.70 -12.99 -10.46
C LYS A 35 23.95 -12.27 -9.34
N PHE A 36 24.09 -10.96 -9.25
CA PHE A 36 23.57 -10.15 -8.15
C PHE A 36 22.32 -9.35 -8.53
N GLY A 37 22.01 -9.25 -9.82
CA GLY A 37 20.95 -8.40 -10.32
C GLY A 37 21.38 -6.93 -10.44
N PRO A 38 20.48 -6.08 -10.93
CA PRO A 38 20.66 -4.63 -10.89
C PRO A 38 20.74 -4.15 -9.43
N ASN A 39 21.55 -3.11 -9.19
CA ASN A 39 21.64 -2.46 -7.89
C ASN A 39 20.46 -1.49 -7.70
N GLU A 40 19.25 -2.02 -7.74
CA GLU A 40 18.00 -1.30 -7.52
C GLU A 40 17.17 -2.03 -6.48
N LEU A 41 16.51 -1.26 -5.61
CA LEU A 41 15.54 -1.84 -4.69
C LEU A 41 14.31 -2.27 -5.50
N PRO A 42 13.76 -3.47 -5.26
CA PRO A 42 12.55 -3.89 -5.93
C PRO A 42 11.45 -2.87 -5.62
N ALA A 43 10.79 -2.37 -6.68
CA ALA A 43 9.63 -1.50 -6.51
C ALA A 43 8.53 -2.29 -5.80
N GLU A 44 7.97 -1.72 -4.73
CA GLU A 44 6.78 -2.30 -4.11
C GLU A 44 5.61 -2.24 -5.09
N GLU A 45 4.91 -3.37 -5.24
CA GLU A 45 3.71 -3.42 -6.06
C GLU A 45 2.64 -2.48 -5.46
N SER A 46 2.29 -1.44 -6.20
CA SER A 46 1.26 -0.50 -5.79
C SER A 46 -0.09 -1.21 -5.86
N LYS A 47 -0.77 -1.36 -4.72
CA LYS A 47 -2.17 -1.83 -4.72
C LYS A 47 -3.03 -0.88 -5.54
N ALA A 48 -3.94 -1.44 -6.33
CA ALA A 48 -4.88 -0.63 -7.10
C ALA A 48 -5.89 0.07 -6.17
N ILE A 49 -6.35 1.27 -6.53
CA ILE A 49 -7.30 2.06 -5.72
C ILE A 49 -8.57 1.25 -5.40
N TRP A 50 -9.09 0.47 -6.35
CA TRP A 50 -10.27 -0.37 -6.12
C TRP A 50 -10.03 -1.48 -5.08
N GLN A 51 -8.80 -2.02 -5.00
CA GLN A 51 -8.43 -3.02 -3.99
C GLN A 51 -8.40 -2.39 -2.61
N LEU A 52 -7.87 -1.17 -2.50
CA LEU A 52 -7.86 -0.40 -1.25
C LEU A 52 -9.29 -0.10 -0.76
N VAL A 53 -10.20 0.24 -1.67
CA VAL A 53 -11.62 0.43 -1.33
C VAL A 53 -12.23 -0.87 -0.80
N LEU A 54 -12.01 -2.01 -1.46
CA LEU A 54 -12.54 -3.30 -0.98
C LEU A 54 -11.97 -3.70 0.39
N GLU A 55 -10.69 -3.41 0.64
CA GLU A 55 -10.04 -3.67 1.93
C GLU A 55 -10.69 -2.88 3.07
N GLN A 56 -11.19 -1.66 2.81
CA GLN A 56 -11.98 -0.90 3.79
C GLN A 56 -13.30 -1.58 4.15
N PHE A 57 -13.93 -2.30 3.22
CA PHE A 57 -15.15 -3.06 3.50
C PHE A 57 -14.90 -4.39 4.23
N ASP A 58 -13.65 -4.85 4.30
CA ASP A 58 -13.30 -6.07 5.04
C ASP A 58 -13.15 -5.83 6.56
N ASP A 59 -13.06 -4.56 6.97
CA ASP A 59 -12.99 -4.15 8.37
C ASP A 59 -14.26 -4.54 9.16
N LEU A 60 -14.07 -5.08 10.36
CA LEU A 60 -15.15 -5.56 11.21
C LEU A 60 -16.14 -4.45 11.60
N LEU A 61 -15.65 -3.24 11.91
CA LEU A 61 -16.49 -2.09 12.25
C LEU A 61 -17.28 -1.62 11.04
N VAL A 62 -16.67 -1.60 9.85
CA VAL A 62 -17.36 -1.26 8.60
C VAL A 62 -18.47 -2.27 8.30
N LYS A 63 -18.22 -3.57 8.49
CA LYS A 63 -19.26 -4.61 8.35
C LYS A 63 -20.42 -4.42 9.32
N ILE A 64 -20.14 -4.05 10.58
CA ILE A 64 -21.19 -3.75 11.57
C ILE A 64 -22.00 -2.53 11.15
N LEU A 65 -21.36 -1.47 10.67
CA LEU A 65 -22.04 -0.26 10.16
C LEU A 65 -22.87 -0.55 8.92
N LEU A 66 -22.37 -1.38 8.01
CA LEU A 66 -23.12 -1.81 6.83
C LEU A 66 -24.36 -2.62 7.23
N LEU A 67 -24.24 -3.52 8.20
CA LEU A 67 -25.39 -4.25 8.75
C LEU A 67 -26.41 -3.30 9.39
N ALA A 68 -25.95 -2.31 10.17
CA ALA A 68 -26.82 -1.28 10.75
C ALA A 68 -27.53 -0.45 9.67
N ALA A 69 -26.83 -0.08 8.60
CA ALA A 69 -27.42 0.63 7.46
C ALA A 69 -28.51 -0.20 6.78
N ILE A 70 -28.29 -1.51 6.59
CA ILE A 70 -29.29 -2.41 6.01
C ILE A 70 -30.52 -2.51 6.91
N ILE A 71 -30.33 -2.72 8.22
CA ILE A 71 -31.45 -2.81 9.18
C ILE A 71 -32.24 -1.50 9.21
N SER A 72 -31.56 -0.36 9.32
CA SER A 72 -32.18 0.97 9.33
C SER A 72 -32.93 1.25 8.03
N PHE A 73 -32.36 0.88 6.87
CA PHE A 73 -33.03 1.01 5.58
C PHE A 73 -34.29 0.14 5.48
N VAL A 74 -34.23 -1.11 5.96
CA VAL A 74 -35.40 -2.01 5.99
C VAL A 74 -36.48 -1.45 6.89
N LEU A 75 -36.13 -0.95 8.09
CA LEU A 75 -37.09 -0.31 8.99
C LEU A 75 -37.76 0.91 8.33
N ALA A 76 -36.98 1.76 7.65
CA ALA A 76 -37.49 2.92 6.94
C ALA A 76 -38.47 2.55 5.80
N LEU A 77 -38.30 1.39 5.15
CA LEU A 77 -39.25 0.91 4.13
C LEU A 77 -40.59 0.43 4.72
N PHE A 78 -40.60 -0.03 5.97
CA PHE A 78 -41.82 -0.50 6.65
C PHE A 78 -42.50 0.61 7.46
N GLU A 79 -41.89 1.78 7.56
CA GLU A 79 -42.43 2.91 8.30
C GLU A 79 -43.49 3.63 7.42
N GLU A 80 -44.77 3.30 7.63
CA GLU A 80 -45.90 3.86 6.86
C GLU A 80 -46.28 5.32 7.27
N ASN A 81 -45.48 5.98 8.10
CA ASN A 81 -45.80 7.30 8.65
C ASN A 81 -45.55 8.45 7.65
N GLU A 82 -46.37 9.50 7.73
CA GLU A 82 -46.41 10.66 6.81
C GLU A 82 -45.08 11.46 6.70
N GLU A 83 -44.10 11.20 7.56
CA GLU A 83 -42.75 11.78 7.50
C GLU A 83 -41.73 10.87 6.78
N SER A 84 -42.09 10.31 5.63
CA SER A 84 -41.21 9.39 4.87
C SER A 84 -39.78 9.91 4.64
N ILE A 85 -39.58 11.23 4.60
CA ILE A 85 -38.25 11.84 4.40
C ILE A 85 -37.35 11.68 5.63
N SER A 86 -37.89 11.70 6.86
CA SER A 86 -37.09 11.58 8.09
C SER A 86 -36.58 10.15 8.31
N ALA A 87 -37.37 9.14 7.94
CA ALA A 87 -37.00 7.73 8.04
C ALA A 87 -35.74 7.37 7.23
N PHE A 88 -35.50 8.02 6.08
CA PHE A 88 -34.30 7.78 5.27
C PHE A 88 -33.06 8.55 5.75
N VAL A 89 -33.18 9.47 6.72
CA VAL A 89 -32.04 10.25 7.21
C VAL A 89 -31.02 9.35 7.91
N GLU A 90 -31.48 8.41 8.74
CA GLU A 90 -30.60 7.46 9.45
C GLU A 90 -29.75 6.60 8.50
N PRO A 91 -30.32 5.82 7.56
CA PRO A 91 -29.52 4.99 6.67
C PRO A 91 -28.64 5.85 5.75
N LEU A 92 -29.09 7.05 5.38
CA LEU A 92 -28.29 7.99 4.58
C LEU A 92 -27.05 8.48 5.33
N VAL A 93 -27.18 8.85 6.62
CA VAL A 93 -26.05 9.31 7.45
C VAL A 93 -25.02 8.19 7.62
N ILE A 94 -25.47 6.95 7.87
CA ILE A 94 -24.56 5.80 7.99
C ILE A 94 -23.82 5.56 6.68
N LEU A 95 -24.52 5.62 5.55
CA LEU A 95 -23.91 5.46 4.23
C LEU A 95 -22.88 6.57 3.94
N LEU A 96 -23.18 7.81 4.36
CA LEU A 96 -22.27 8.95 4.22
C LEU A 96 -20.99 8.74 5.06
N ILE A 97 -21.10 8.23 6.28
CA ILE A 97 -19.95 7.86 7.13
C ILE A 97 -19.10 6.79 6.45
N LEU A 98 -19.71 5.76 5.86
CA LEU A 98 -19.00 4.70 5.15
C LEU A 98 -18.24 5.24 3.93
N VAL A 99 -18.87 6.11 3.14
CA VAL A 99 -18.23 6.75 1.98
C VAL A 99 -17.08 7.65 2.44
N ALA A 100 -17.28 8.45 3.51
CA ALA A 100 -16.23 9.30 4.06
C ALA A 100 -15.03 8.47 4.56
N ASN A 101 -15.29 7.36 5.24
CA ASN A 101 -14.23 6.45 5.71
C ASN A 101 -13.44 5.86 4.54
N ALA A 102 -14.13 5.37 3.50
CA ALA A 102 -13.47 4.85 2.30
C ALA A 102 -12.61 5.92 1.60
N VAL A 103 -13.11 7.16 1.47
CA VAL A 103 -12.36 8.27 0.85
C VAL A 103 -11.13 8.64 1.68
N ILE A 104 -11.26 8.77 3.01
CA ILE A 104 -10.13 9.08 3.90
C ILE A 104 -9.09 7.95 3.83
N GLY A 105 -9.52 6.69 3.86
CA GLY A 105 -8.62 5.54 3.75
C GLY A 105 -7.83 5.54 2.45
N VAL A 106 -8.48 5.77 1.30
CA VAL A 106 -7.79 5.86 0.00
C VAL A 106 -6.84 7.06 -0.06
N TRP A 107 -7.27 8.23 0.44
CA TRP A 107 -6.46 9.44 0.41
C TRP A 107 -5.21 9.31 1.29
N GLN A 108 -5.36 8.71 2.48
CA GLN A 108 -4.26 8.47 3.40
C GLN A 108 -3.20 7.55 2.77
N VAL A 109 -3.60 6.44 2.15
CA VAL A 109 -2.67 5.54 1.45
C VAL A 109 -1.98 6.24 0.28
N SER A 110 -2.73 6.99 -0.52
CA SER A 110 -2.15 7.76 -1.63
C SER A 110 -1.15 8.82 -1.15
N SER A 111 -1.40 9.47 -0.02
CA SER A 111 -0.52 10.49 0.53
C SER A 111 0.78 9.90 1.08
N TYR A 112 0.72 8.74 1.75
CA TYR A 112 1.93 8.05 2.21
C TYR A 112 2.79 7.57 1.04
N PHE A 113 2.15 7.04 -0.02
CA PHE A 113 2.86 6.61 -1.23
C PHE A 113 3.63 7.76 -1.88
N VAL A 114 2.99 8.92 -2.06
CA VAL A 114 3.63 10.12 -2.62
C VAL A 114 4.79 10.60 -1.73
N SER A 115 4.64 10.57 -0.41
CA SER A 115 5.69 11.04 0.51
C SER A 115 6.91 10.13 0.60
N TYR A 116 6.77 8.81 0.41
CA TYR A 116 7.88 7.85 0.53
C TYR A 116 8.68 7.70 -0.77
N PHE A 117 8.08 7.94 -1.93
CA PHE A 117 8.73 7.80 -3.24
C PHE A 117 9.15 9.13 -3.88
N ALA A 118 8.76 10.28 -3.32
CA ALA A 118 9.17 11.61 -3.80
C ALA A 118 10.45 12.16 -3.11
N VAL A 119 11.16 11.34 -2.32
CA VAL A 119 12.48 11.63 -1.72
C VAL A 119 13.46 10.55 -2.14
#